data_AF-A0A502EXY1-F1
#
_entry.id   AF-A0A502EXY1-F1
#
_cell.length_a   1.000
_cell.length_b   1.000
_cell.length_c   1.000
_cell.angle_alpha   90.00
_cell.angle_beta   90.00
_cell.angle_gamma   90.00
#
_symmetry.space_group_name_H-M   'P 1'
#
loop_
_entity.id
_entity.type
_entity.pdbx_description
1 polymer ?
#
loop_
_entity_poly.entity_id
_entity_poly.type
_entity_poly.pdbx_seq_one_letter_code
_entity_poly.pdbx_strand_id
1 'polypeptide(L)'
;MSWDAVRTTILEVLRPKIEQAGLSIATFGDRHLMGLGIVDSLDLMATVAEVERRTGTVFVWDMFDAEEGLSVSALAKAFQVT
;
A
#
# COMPACT_ATOMS: atom_id res chain seq x y z
N MET A 1 10.65 9.48 8.94
CA MET A 1 9.27 9.01 9.32
C MET A 1 9.39 7.65 10.04
N SER A 2 8.34 6.90 10.39
CA SER A 2 8.48 5.50 10.85
C SER A 2 7.77 4.55 9.89
N TRP A 3 8.24 3.29 9.81
CA TRP A 3 7.63 2.27 8.95
C TRP A 3 6.14 2.06 9.25
N ASP A 4 5.74 2.09 10.53
CA ASP A 4 4.34 1.97 10.95
C ASP A 4 3.47 3.14 10.46
N ALA A 5 4.04 4.34 10.35
CA ALA A 5 3.32 5.51 9.86
C ALA A 5 3.03 5.38 8.36
N VAL A 6 4.01 4.94 7.55
CA VAL A 6 3.81 4.69 6.11
C VAL A 6 2.77 3.58 5.89
N ARG A 7 2.88 2.48 6.65
CA ARG A 7 1.91 1.38 6.62
C ARG A 7 0.49 1.88 6.92
N THR A 8 0.33 2.71 7.95
CA THR A 8 -0.97 3.29 8.33
C THR A 8 -1.52 4.15 7.20
N THR A 9 -0.69 5.01 6.59
CA THR A 9 -1.11 5.85 5.47
C THR A 9 -1.55 5.02 4.26
N ILE A 10 -0.84 3.94 3.92
CA ILE A 10 -1.24 3.03 2.84
C ILE A 10 -2.63 2.45 3.11
N LEU A 11 -2.89 1.98 4.34
CA LEU A 11 -4.19 1.43 4.72
C LEU A 11 -5.31 2.48 4.66
N GLU A 12 -5.03 3.73 5.00
CA GLU A 12 -5.99 4.83 4.88
C GLU A 12 -6.30 5.18 3.42
N VAL A 13 -5.29 5.18 2.56
CA VAL A 13 -5.47 5.43 1.11
C VAL A 13 -6.27 4.29 0.47
N LEU A 14 -6.01 3.04 0.88
CA LEU A 14 -6.72 1.86 0.38
C LEU A 14 -8.10 1.65 1.03
N ARG A 15 -8.40 2.32 2.16
CA ARG A 15 -9.65 2.17 2.93
C ARG A 15 -10.90 2.16 2.06
N PRO A 16 -11.13 3.14 1.16
CA PRO A 16 -12.37 3.19 0.41
C PRO A 16 -12.57 1.94 -0.47
N LYS A 17 -11.47 1.40 -1.00
CA LYS A 17 -11.50 0.20 -1.87
C LYS A 17 -11.68 -1.08 -1.07
N ILE A 18 -11.03 -1.16 0.10
CA ILE A 18 -11.20 -2.28 1.04
C ILE A 18 -12.67 -2.37 1.48
N GLU A 19 -13.26 -1.24 1.85
CA GLU A 19 -14.67 -1.16 2.27
C GLU A 19 -15.64 -1.45 1.12
N GLN A 20 -15.36 -0.97 -0.10
CA GLN A 20 -16.13 -1.31 -1.30
C GLN A 20 -16.10 -2.79 -1.65
N ALA A 21 -14.97 -3.46 -1.38
CA ALA A 21 -14.84 -4.92 -1.52
C ALA A 21 -15.55 -5.70 -0.40
N GLY A 22 -16.23 -5.03 0.54
CA GLY A 22 -16.91 -5.65 1.68
C GLY A 22 -15.94 -6.17 2.75
N LEU A 23 -14.68 -5.72 2.74
CA LEU A 23 -13.67 -6.10 3.72
C LEU A 23 -13.52 -5.02 4.78
N SER A 24 -13.02 -5.41 5.95
CA SER A 24 -12.64 -4.48 7.02
C SER A 24 -11.13 -4.35 7.10
N ILE A 25 -10.63 -3.13 7.29
CA ILE A 25 -9.20 -2.86 7.52
C ILE A 25 -8.65 -3.70 8.68
N ALA A 26 -9.46 -3.91 9.74
CA ALA A 26 -9.06 -4.69 10.89
C ALA A 26 -8.77 -6.16 10.56
N THR A 27 -9.41 -6.71 9.51
CA THR A 27 -9.17 -8.07 9.00
C THR A 27 -8.16 -8.11 7.86
N PHE A 28 -7.78 -6.94 7.33
CA PHE A 28 -6.98 -6.79 6.13
C PHE A 28 -5.49 -7.04 6.36
N GLY A 29 -4.95 -6.58 7.50
CA GLY A 29 -3.58 -6.91 7.95
C GLY A 29 -2.52 -6.80 6.86
N ASP A 30 -1.80 -7.90 6.61
CA ASP A 30 -0.77 -8.05 5.55
C ASP A 30 -1.23 -8.93 4.37
N ARG A 31 -2.53 -8.99 4.10
CA ARG A 31 -3.07 -9.82 3.00
C ARG A 31 -2.65 -9.29 1.62
N HIS A 32 -2.65 -10.20 0.64
CA HIS A 32 -2.33 -9.87 -0.75
C HIS A 32 -3.40 -8.96 -1.38
N LEU A 33 -3.03 -7.72 -1.68
CA LEU A 33 -3.80 -6.65 -2.33
C LEU A 33 -4.29 -7.04 -3.73
N MET A 34 -3.42 -7.64 -4.56
CA MET A 34 -3.77 -8.06 -5.92
C MET A 34 -4.70 -9.28 -5.93
N GLY A 35 -4.46 -10.26 -5.04
CA GLY A 35 -5.30 -11.46 -4.93
C GLY A 35 -6.74 -11.16 -4.47
N LEU A 36 -6.98 -9.97 -3.91
CA LEU A 36 -8.30 -9.50 -3.49
C LEU A 36 -8.95 -8.55 -4.50
N GLY A 37 -8.28 -8.24 -5.62
CA GLY A 37 -8.80 -7.31 -6.63
C GLY A 37 -8.93 -5.86 -6.15
N ILE A 38 -8.20 -5.47 -5.10
CA ILE A 38 -8.30 -4.14 -4.47
C ILE A 38 -7.38 -3.12 -5.13
N VAL A 39 -6.29 -3.61 -5.74
CA VAL A 39 -5.33 -2.79 -6.47
C VAL A 39 -5.03 -3.48 -7.79
N ASP A 40 -5.31 -2.80 -8.89
CA ASP A 40 -4.74 -3.09 -10.20
C ASP A 40 -3.46 -2.26 -10.43
N SER A 41 -2.76 -2.49 -11.54
CA SER A 41 -1.49 -1.79 -11.83
C SER A 41 -1.64 -0.27 -11.96
N LEU A 42 -2.82 0.23 -12.33
CA LEU A 42 -3.12 1.65 -12.49
C LEU A 42 -3.38 2.31 -11.13
N ASP A 43 -4.11 1.59 -10.28
CA ASP A 43 -4.40 1.93 -8.90
C ASP A 43 -3.16 1.94 -8.01
N LEU A 44 -2.16 1.11 -8.33
CA LEU A 44 -0.91 1.05 -7.61
C LEU A 44 -0.14 2.37 -7.72
N MET A 45 -0.02 2.92 -8.93
CA MET A 45 0.66 4.20 -9.17
C MET A 45 -0.01 5.35 -8.42
N ALA A 46 -1.35 5.41 -8.48
CA ALA A 46 -2.12 6.43 -7.78
C ALA A 46 -1.99 6.30 -6.25
N THR A 47 -1.98 5.07 -5.73
CA THR A 47 -1.76 4.79 -4.31
C THR A 47 -0.37 5.24 -3.88
N VAL A 48 0.66 4.91 -4.65
CA VAL A 48 2.05 5.30 -4.37
C VAL A 48 2.18 6.82 -4.32
N ALA A 49 1.74 7.52 -5.37
CA ALA A 49 1.83 8.97 -5.45
C ALA A 49 1.09 9.68 -4.28
N GLU A 50 -0.08 9.16 -3.88
CA GLU A 50 -0.83 9.72 -2.76
C GLU A 50 -0.14 9.47 -1.41
N VAL A 51 0.48 8.31 -1.23
CA VAL A 51 1.28 8.01 -0.03
C VAL A 51 2.49 8.95 0.03
N GLU A 52 3.28 9.07 -1.04
CA GLU A 52 4.43 10.00 -1.11
C GLU A 52 4.01 11.44 -0.77
N ARG A 53 2.87 11.90 -1.32
CA ARG A 53 2.33 13.23 -1.04
C ARG A 53 1.96 13.45 0.43
N ARG A 54 1.45 12.42 1.12
CA ARG A 54 1.03 12.50 2.53
C ARG A 54 2.18 12.32 3.51
N THR A 55 3.17 11.52 3.17
CA THR A 55 4.27 11.15 4.06
C THR A 55 5.54 11.95 3.81
N GLY A 56 5.72 12.50 2.61
CA GLY A 56 6.97 13.11 2.16
C GLY A 56 8.09 12.08 1.90
N THR A 57 7.79 10.79 1.93
CA THR A 57 8.73 9.70 1.62
C THR A 57 8.75 9.41 0.13
N VAL A 58 9.83 8.80 -0.37
CA VAL A 58 9.95 8.38 -1.77
C VAL A 58 9.79 6.88 -1.90
N PHE A 59 9.03 6.44 -2.90
CA PHE A 59 8.89 5.04 -3.29
C PHE A 59 10.03 4.61 -4.20
N VAL A 60 10.67 3.49 -3.88
CA VAL A 60 11.79 2.94 -4.65
C VAL A 60 11.31 1.69 -5.38
N TRP A 61 11.03 1.86 -6.67
CA TRP A 61 10.56 0.79 -7.56
C TRP A 61 11.50 -0.41 -7.61
N ASP A 62 12.82 -0.17 -7.53
CA ASP A 62 13.82 -1.23 -7.53
C ASP A 62 13.76 -2.13 -6.27
N MET A 63 13.16 -1.64 -5.17
CA MET A 63 12.94 -2.43 -3.95
C MET A 63 11.55 -3.08 -3.91
N PHE A 64 10.72 -2.80 -4.91
CA PHE A 64 9.35 -3.27 -4.96
C PHE A 64 9.23 -4.47 -5.89
N ASP A 65 9.09 -5.65 -5.29
CA ASP A 65 8.81 -6.89 -6.01
C ASP A 65 7.30 -7.22 -5.93
N ALA A 66 6.64 -7.18 -7.08
CA ALA A 66 5.22 -7.52 -7.23
C ALA A 66 4.99 -9.00 -7.52
N GLU A 67 6.03 -9.77 -7.88
CA GLU A 67 5.92 -11.16 -8.36
C GLU A 67 5.52 -12.13 -7.25
N GLU A 68 5.97 -11.91 -6.00
CA GLU A 68 5.54 -12.70 -4.85
C GLU A 68 4.17 -12.26 -4.26
N GLY A 69 3.53 -11.28 -4.90
CA GLY A 69 2.20 -10.79 -4.54
C GLY A 69 2.24 -9.49 -3.75
N LEU A 70 1.55 -8.49 -4.28
CA LEU A 70 1.38 -7.16 -3.69
C LEU A 70 0.76 -7.27 -2.29
N SER A 71 1.50 -6.99 -1.22
CA SER A 71 0.98 -6.86 0.15
C SER A 71 1.23 -5.46 0.69
N VAL A 72 0.49 -5.05 1.72
CA VAL A 72 0.69 -3.75 2.38
C VAL A 72 2.12 -3.63 2.95
N SER A 73 2.65 -4.72 3.54
CA SER A 73 4.03 -4.75 4.03
C SER A 73 5.08 -4.64 2.92
N ALA A 74 4.87 -5.31 1.78
CA ALA A 74 5.78 -5.18 0.63
C ALA A 74 5.78 -3.74 0.09
N LEU A 75 4.59 -3.12 0.00
CA LEU A 75 4.45 -1.74 -0.41
C LEU A 75 5.13 -0.78 0.57
N ALA A 76 4.90 -0.96 1.88
CA ALA A 76 5.48 -0.12 2.92
C ALA A 76 7.02 -0.20 2.97
N LYS A 77 7.60 -1.38 2.70
CA LYS A 77 9.06 -1.57 2.64
C LYS A 77 9.72 -0.83 1.48
N ALA A 78 9.00 -0.63 0.39
CA ALA A 78 9.53 0.08 -0.78
C ALA A 78 9.56 1.61 -0.60
N PHE A 79 8.89 2.16 0.43
CA PHE A 79 9.05 3.57 0.79
C PHE A 79 10.30 3.77 1.64
N GLN A 80 11.24 4.58 1.15
CA GLN A 80 12.41 4.97 1.94
C GLN A 80 12.01 5.98 3.00
N VAL A 81 12.17 5.55 4.24
CA VAL A 81 11.95 6.36 5.42
C VAL A 81 13.22 7.17 5.67
N THR A 82 13.25 8.40 5.18
CA THR A 82 14.30 9.38 5.50
C THR A 82 14.20 9.87 6.95
#